data_AF-A0AA36HGA2-F1
#
_entry.id   AF-A0AA36HGA2-F1
#
_cell.length_a   1.000
_cell.length_b   1.000
_cell.length_c   1.000
_cell.angle_alpha   90.00
_cell.angle_beta   90.00
_cell.angle_gamma   90.00
#
_symmetry.space_group_name_H-M   'P 1'
#
loop_
_entity.id
_entity.type
_entity.pdbx_description
1 polymer ?
#
loop_
_entity_poly.entity_id
_entity_poly.type
_entity_poly.pdbx_seq_one_letter_code
_entity_poly.pdbx_strand_id
1 'polypeptide(L)'
;MAKHVRPTGGSYCCRFSSYVFPERQRPLKACFYNPSGYACCNRDLNDEIVRTYQQLINDPTFNPCNIQRLVNTLQKNCARRFKMDFEAIVGLSDYAQRVNFKKDLVCKVELGQRYMLVYATPSGDRMKRNEDGFNTTEEAITSTTLHSLVL
;
A
#
# COMPACT_ATOMS: atom_id res chain seq x y z
N MET A 1 -19.09 -0.41 -4.08
CA MET A 1 -20.02 -1.08 -5.01
C MET A 1 -20.30 -0.09 -6.11
N ALA A 2 -19.88 -0.37 -7.35
CA ALA A 2 -20.15 0.51 -8.49
C ALA A 2 -21.64 0.40 -8.85
N LYS A 3 -22.34 1.52 -8.91
CA LYS A 3 -23.69 1.56 -9.48
C LYS A 3 -23.56 1.89 -10.96
N HIS A 4 -23.88 0.91 -11.80
CA HIS A 4 -24.03 1.13 -13.23
C HIS A 4 -25.32 1.90 -13.49
N VAL A 5 -25.21 3.16 -13.90
CA VAL A 5 -26.35 3.95 -14.36
C VAL A 5 -26.54 3.67 -15.85
N ARG A 6 -27.64 3.01 -16.22
CA ARG A 6 -27.98 2.76 -17.63
C ARG A 6 -28.56 4.04 -18.23
N PRO A 7 -28.06 4.54 -19.38
CA PRO A 7 -28.70 5.62 -20.09
C PRO A 7 -29.88 5.07 -20.90
N THR A 8 -31.08 5.60 -20.65
CA THR A 8 -32.26 5.37 -21.49
C THR A 8 -32.19 6.28 -22.71
N GLY A 9 -31.94 5.70 -23.89
CA GLY A 9 -32.29 6.29 -25.19
C GLY A 9 -31.15 6.83 -26.06
N GLY A 10 -31.01 6.24 -27.26
CA GLY A 10 -30.76 6.96 -28.52
C GLY A 10 -29.33 7.27 -28.97
N SER A 11 -28.96 6.68 -30.12
CA SER A 11 -27.91 7.04 -31.10
C SER A 11 -26.44 6.88 -30.74
N TYR A 12 -25.79 6.11 -31.63
CA TYR A 12 -24.39 5.72 -31.69
C TYR A 12 -23.47 6.95 -31.82
N CYS A 13 -22.83 7.31 -30.72
CA CYS A 13 -21.54 7.96 -30.73
C CYS A 13 -20.82 7.46 -29.47
N CYS A 14 -19.55 7.07 -29.58
CA CYS A 14 -18.75 6.58 -28.46
C CYS A 14 -18.76 7.62 -27.32
N ARG A 15 -19.73 7.49 -26.42
CA ARG A 15 -19.83 8.32 -25.23
C ARG A 15 -18.61 7.98 -24.38
N PHE A 16 -17.70 8.94 -24.25
CA PHE A 16 -16.79 8.98 -23.12
C PHE A 16 -17.64 8.94 -21.86
N SER A 17 -17.80 7.76 -21.27
CA SER A 17 -18.31 7.64 -19.92
C SER A 17 -17.22 8.25 -19.03
N SER A 18 -17.34 9.53 -18.71
CA SER A 18 -16.45 10.17 -17.73
C SER A 18 -16.66 9.45 -16.41
N TYR A 19 -15.70 8.61 -16.03
CA TYR A 19 -15.75 7.94 -14.74
C TYR A 19 -15.72 9.04 -13.67
N VAL A 20 -16.83 9.22 -12.96
CA VAL A 20 -16.92 10.20 -11.87
C VAL A 20 -16.13 9.62 -10.71
N PHE A 21 -14.86 10.00 -10.62
CA PHE A 21 -14.04 9.68 -9.45
C PHE A 21 -14.59 10.46 -8.26
N PRO A 22 -14.95 9.78 -7.15
CA PRO A 22 -15.39 10.47 -5.95
C PRO A 22 -14.29 11.42 -5.47
N GLU A 23 -14.72 12.47 -4.78
CA GLU A 23 -13.85 13.53 -4.27
C GLU A 23 -12.67 12.96 -3.47
N ARG A 24 -11.48 13.54 -3.67
CA ARG A 24 -10.17 12.99 -3.27
C ARG A 24 -9.97 12.97 -1.75
N GLN A 25 -10.69 12.10 -1.05
CA GLN A 25 -10.35 11.73 0.31
C GLN A 25 -9.24 10.69 0.26
N ARG A 26 -8.16 10.94 1.00
CA ARG A 26 -7.05 10.01 1.10
C ARG A 26 -7.51 8.71 1.76
N PRO A 27 -7.10 7.53 1.27
CA PRO A 27 -7.50 6.25 1.86
C PRO A 27 -7.15 6.16 3.36
N LEU A 28 -5.98 6.70 3.74
CA LEU A 28 -5.52 6.84 5.11
C LEU A 28 -4.90 8.23 5.31
N LYS A 29 -4.84 8.70 6.57
CA LYS A 29 -4.21 9.99 6.93
C LYS A 29 -2.75 10.09 6.49
N ALA A 30 -2.02 8.98 6.57
CA ALA A 30 -0.61 8.90 6.19
C ALA A 30 -0.39 8.99 4.67
N CYS A 31 -1.43 8.83 3.86
CA CYS A 31 -1.27 8.85 2.41
C CYS A 31 -0.97 10.25 1.88
N PHE A 32 -0.30 10.26 0.75
CA PHE A 32 0.03 11.43 -0.04
C PHE A 32 -0.18 11.12 -1.52
N TYR A 33 -0.31 12.17 -2.32
CA TYR A 33 -0.27 12.04 -3.77
C TYR A 33 1.17 12.28 -4.23
N ASN A 34 1.70 11.35 -5.02
CA ASN A 34 2.99 11.51 -5.67
C ASN A 34 2.90 12.54 -6.82
N PRO A 35 4.03 12.96 -7.43
CA PRO A 35 4.02 13.92 -8.54
C PRO A 35 3.18 13.47 -9.75
N SER A 36 3.00 12.17 -9.94
CA SER A 36 2.15 11.59 -10.99
C SER A 36 0.65 11.60 -10.63
N GLY A 37 0.27 12.18 -9.49
CA GLY A 37 -1.13 12.30 -9.06
C GLY A 37 -1.74 11.03 -8.47
N TYR A 38 -0.96 9.96 -8.29
CA TYR A 38 -1.42 8.70 -7.71
C TYR A 38 -1.14 8.63 -6.21
N ALA A 39 -1.97 7.86 -5.49
CA ALA A 39 -1.87 7.76 -4.04
C ALA A 39 -0.82 6.74 -3.59
N CYS A 40 0.01 7.14 -2.64
CA CYS A 40 0.90 6.27 -1.89
C CYS A 40 0.74 6.52 -0.40
N CYS A 41 0.85 5.47 0.41
CA CYS A 41 0.64 5.57 1.85
C CYS A 41 1.92 5.44 2.67
N ASN A 42 3.04 5.12 2.01
CA ASN A 42 4.36 5.02 2.62
C ASN A 42 5.43 5.61 1.68
N ARG A 43 6.32 6.46 2.21
CA ARG A 43 7.37 7.14 1.42
C ARG A 43 8.49 6.19 1.02
N ASP A 44 8.95 5.33 1.93
CA ASP A 44 10.00 4.34 1.62
C ASP A 44 9.55 3.39 0.51
N LEU A 45 8.25 3.02 0.48
CA LEU A 45 7.71 2.16 -0.57
C LEU A 45 7.67 2.89 -1.92
N ASN A 46 7.27 4.16 -1.94
CA ASN A 46 7.35 4.99 -3.15
C ASN A 46 8.80 5.03 -3.68
N ASP A 47 9.77 5.25 -2.79
CA ASP A 47 11.17 5.38 -3.16
C ASP A 47 11.76 4.04 -3.64
N GLU A 48 11.35 2.91 -3.04
CA GLU A 48 11.71 1.57 -3.50
C GLU A 48 11.21 1.27 -4.92
N ILE A 49 9.98 1.70 -5.25
CA ILE A 49 9.41 1.55 -6.60
C ILE A 49 10.20 2.41 -7.59
N VAL A 50 10.42 3.69 -7.28
CA VAL A 50 11.18 4.63 -8.14
C VAL A 50 12.59 4.11 -8.37
N ARG A 51 13.29 3.70 -7.32
CA ARG A 51 14.65 3.14 -7.41
C ARG A 51 14.68 1.87 -8.27
N THR A 52 13.75 0.94 -8.04
CA THR A 52 13.70 -0.31 -8.82
C THR A 52 13.46 -0.04 -10.30
N TYR A 53 12.54 0.88 -10.61
CA TYR A 53 12.28 1.28 -12.00
C TYR A 53 13.53 1.90 -12.65
N GLN A 54 14.17 2.87 -11.98
CA GLN A 54 15.39 3.53 -12.46
C GLN A 54 16.53 2.54 -12.70
N GLN A 55 16.73 1.58 -11.80
CA GLN A 55 17.74 0.54 -11.96
C GLN A 55 17.52 -0.31 -13.22
N LEU A 56 16.26 -0.67 -13.52
CA LEU A 56 15.94 -1.47 -14.70
C LEU A 56 16.06 -0.66 -15.99
N ILE A 57 15.56 0.57 -16.05
CA ILE A 57 15.66 1.36 -17.29
C ILE A 57 17.10 1.76 -17.65
N ASN A 58 17.99 1.82 -16.65
CA ASN A 58 19.41 2.12 -16.84
C ASN A 58 20.23 0.85 -17.14
N ASP A 59 19.65 -0.35 -17.05
CA ASP A 59 20.27 -1.61 -17.45
C ASP A 59 20.17 -1.76 -18.98
N PRO A 60 21.30 -1.79 -19.73
CA PRO A 60 21.28 -1.88 -21.18
C PRO A 60 20.68 -3.21 -21.70
N THR A 61 20.57 -4.24 -20.85
CA THR A 61 19.94 -5.53 -21.20
C THR A 61 18.43 -5.53 -21.01
N PHE A 62 17.87 -4.50 -20.36
CA PHE A 62 16.47 -4.45 -20.05
C PHE A 62 15.66 -3.85 -21.19
N ASN A 63 14.68 -4.61 -21.70
CA ASN A 63 13.69 -4.10 -22.63
C ASN A 63 12.49 -3.54 -21.84
N PRO A 64 12.11 -2.25 -22.00
CA PRO A 64 10.94 -1.64 -21.32
C PRO A 64 9.57 -2.28 -21.64
N CYS A 65 9.48 -3.10 -22.68
CA CYS A 65 8.31 -3.91 -23.00
C CYS A 65 8.26 -5.20 -22.18
N ASN A 66 9.36 -5.62 -21.55
CA ASN A 66 9.40 -6.76 -20.64
C ASN A 66 8.86 -6.35 -19.26
N ILE A 67 7.56 -6.07 -19.22
CA ILE A 67 6.87 -5.67 -17.99
C ILE A 67 6.87 -6.80 -16.95
N GLN A 68 6.98 -8.06 -17.37
CA GLN A 68 7.10 -9.18 -16.44
C GLN A 68 8.36 -9.11 -15.60
N ARG A 69 9.52 -8.79 -16.21
CA ARG A 69 10.78 -8.60 -15.48
C ARG A 69 10.67 -7.41 -14.50
N LEU A 70 9.98 -6.33 -14.88
CA LEU A 70 9.71 -5.20 -13.99
C LEU A 70 8.83 -5.61 -12.79
N VAL A 71 7.70 -6.28 -13.02
CA VAL A 71 6.79 -6.78 -11.97
C VAL A 71 7.55 -7.66 -10.98
N ASN A 72 8.26 -8.67 -11.48
CA ASN A 72 8.97 -9.65 -10.65
C ASN A 72 10.07 -8.97 -9.80
N THR A 73 10.77 -7.99 -10.38
CA THR A 73 11.82 -7.25 -9.68
C THR A 73 11.23 -6.35 -8.60
N LEU A 74 10.14 -5.63 -8.89
CA LEU A 74 9.42 -4.81 -7.91
C LEU A 74 8.96 -5.63 -6.72
N GLN A 75 8.27 -6.75 -6.98
CA GLN A 75 7.79 -7.65 -5.95
C GLN A 75 8.94 -8.14 -5.05
N LYS A 76 10.00 -8.67 -5.67
CA LYS A 76 11.17 -9.20 -4.95
C LYS A 76 11.88 -8.14 -4.11
N ASN A 77 12.08 -6.95 -4.67
CA ASN A 77 12.76 -5.86 -3.97
C ASN A 77 11.94 -5.35 -2.78
N CYS A 78 10.63 -5.13 -2.96
CA CYS A 78 9.75 -4.69 -1.88
C CYS A 78 9.67 -5.76 -0.79
N ALA A 79 9.46 -7.04 -1.15
CA ALA A 79 9.41 -8.12 -0.18
C ALA A 79 10.70 -8.20 0.66
N ARG A 80 11.87 -8.09 0.01
CA ARG A 80 13.18 -8.08 0.68
C ARG A 80 13.40 -6.86 1.57
N ARG A 81 12.96 -5.66 1.13
CA ARG A 81 13.15 -4.38 1.82
C ARG A 81 12.30 -4.27 3.09
N PHE A 82 11.07 -4.75 3.04
CA PHE A 82 10.08 -4.62 4.10
C PHE A 82 9.89 -5.89 4.95
N LYS A 83 10.50 -7.02 4.54
CA LYS A 83 10.38 -8.32 5.24
C LYS A 83 8.93 -8.78 5.37
N MET A 84 8.16 -8.62 4.29
CA MET A 84 6.76 -9.02 4.20
C MET A 84 6.46 -9.54 2.80
N ASP A 85 5.34 -10.22 2.62
CA ASP A 85 4.83 -10.61 1.31
C ASP A 85 4.26 -9.40 0.57
N PHE A 86 4.47 -9.35 -0.74
CA PHE A 86 4.03 -8.26 -1.60
C PHE A 86 3.40 -8.80 -2.88
N GLU A 87 2.42 -8.05 -3.36
CA GLU A 87 1.92 -8.12 -4.73
C GLU A 87 2.39 -6.91 -5.52
N ALA A 88 2.69 -7.12 -6.80
CA ALA A 88 3.01 -6.06 -7.74
C ALA A 88 2.20 -6.24 -9.03
N ILE A 89 1.60 -5.16 -9.52
CA ILE A 89 0.84 -5.12 -10.77
C ILE A 89 1.42 -4.00 -11.63
N VAL A 90 1.70 -4.30 -12.90
CA VAL A 90 2.16 -3.31 -13.88
C VAL A 90 1.25 -3.31 -15.08
N GLY A 91 0.69 -2.14 -15.39
CA GLY A 91 -0.16 -1.90 -16.55
C GLY A 91 0.55 -1.05 -17.60
N LEU A 92 0.24 -1.32 -18.87
CA LEU A 92 0.59 -0.44 -20.00
C LEU A 92 -0.35 0.77 -20.11
N SER A 93 -1.48 0.72 -19.41
CA SER A 93 -2.46 1.79 -19.32
C SER A 93 -3.01 1.84 -17.89
N ASP A 94 -3.66 2.95 -17.55
CA ASP A 94 -4.21 3.13 -16.21
C ASP A 94 -5.29 2.09 -15.91
N TYR A 95 -5.38 1.67 -14.65
CA TYR A 95 -6.35 0.71 -14.14
C TYR A 95 -6.90 1.11 -12.78
N ALA A 96 -8.17 0.75 -12.56
CA ALA A 96 -8.81 0.88 -11.26
C ALA A 96 -8.37 -0.25 -10.32
N GLN A 97 -8.25 0.06 -9.03
CA GLN A 97 -7.79 -0.89 -8.02
C GLN A 97 -8.66 -0.82 -6.75
N ARG A 98 -8.90 -1.99 -6.16
CA ARG A 98 -9.46 -2.15 -4.81
C ARG A 98 -8.71 -3.28 -4.15
N VAL A 99 -7.82 -2.93 -3.23
CA VAL A 99 -6.92 -3.88 -2.57
C VAL A 99 -7.02 -3.77 -1.06
N ASN A 100 -6.85 -4.90 -0.37
CA ASN A 100 -6.60 -4.94 1.06
C ASN A 100 -5.09 -5.07 1.24
N PHE A 101 -4.51 -4.23 2.08
CA PHE A 101 -3.06 -4.15 2.26
C PHE A 101 -2.71 -4.05 3.74
N LYS A 102 -1.48 -4.43 4.08
CA LYS A 102 -0.99 -4.41 5.46
C LYS A 102 -0.47 -3.00 5.81
N LYS A 103 -0.94 -2.46 6.94
CA LYS A 103 -0.54 -1.14 7.48
C LYS A 103 -0.73 -0.01 6.45
N ASP A 104 0.35 0.65 6.08
CA ASP A 104 0.47 1.77 5.14
C ASP A 104 1.22 1.37 3.85
N LEU A 105 1.52 0.08 3.67
CA LEU A 105 2.32 -0.45 2.57
C LEU A 105 1.46 -0.66 1.32
N VAL A 106 1.03 0.44 0.72
CA VAL A 106 0.41 0.50 -0.60
C VAL A 106 0.88 1.74 -1.33
N CYS A 107 1.23 1.59 -2.61
CA CYS A 107 1.64 2.71 -3.44
C CYS A 107 1.33 2.43 -4.91
N LYS A 108 0.66 3.39 -5.55
CA LYS A 108 0.50 3.44 -7.01
C LYS A 108 1.34 4.58 -7.56
N VAL A 109 2.13 4.33 -8.60
CA VAL A 109 2.91 5.35 -9.31
C VAL A 109 2.73 5.19 -10.82
N GLU A 110 3.05 6.26 -11.55
CA GLU A 110 3.28 6.21 -12.99
C GLU A 110 4.71 6.68 -13.28
N LEU A 111 5.51 5.81 -13.91
CA LEU A 111 6.87 6.12 -14.37
C LEU A 111 7.04 5.60 -15.80
N GLY A 112 7.48 6.47 -16.72
CA GLY A 112 7.68 6.15 -18.14
C GLY A 112 6.51 5.42 -18.79
N GLN A 113 5.29 5.94 -18.61
CA GLN A 113 4.05 5.37 -19.15
C GLN A 113 3.82 3.91 -18.73
N ARG A 114 4.23 3.58 -17.50
CA ARG A 114 3.90 2.32 -16.83
C ARG A 114 3.23 2.62 -15.51
N TYR A 115 2.07 2.00 -15.29
CA TYR A 115 1.29 2.16 -14.08
C TYR A 115 1.60 1.02 -13.13
N MET A 116 2.27 1.31 -12.03
CA MET A 116 2.72 0.31 -11.07
C MET A 116 1.94 0.44 -9.77
N LEU A 117 1.28 -0.63 -9.35
CA LEU A 117 0.68 -0.77 -8.03
C LEU A 117 1.48 -1.82 -7.28
N VAL A 118 1.96 -1.47 -6.09
CA VAL A 118 2.64 -2.39 -5.20
C VAL A 118 2.03 -2.28 -3.81
N TYR A 119 1.73 -3.41 -3.18
CA TYR A 119 1.19 -3.44 -1.83
C TYR A 119 1.61 -4.69 -1.05
N ALA A 120 1.72 -4.55 0.27
CA ALA A 120 2.00 -5.68 1.14
C ALA A 120 0.74 -6.53 1.33
N THR A 121 0.86 -7.84 1.08
CA THR A 121 -0.22 -8.80 1.22
C THR A 121 -0.56 -8.98 2.70
N PRO A 122 -1.85 -8.88 3.10
CA PRO A 122 -2.25 -9.23 4.45
C PRO A 122 -1.91 -10.70 4.73
N SER A 123 -1.08 -10.95 5.75
CA SER A 123 -0.78 -12.30 6.21
C SER A 123 -2.03 -12.87 6.91
N GLY A 124 -2.51 -14.02 6.42
CA GLY A 124 -3.71 -14.69 6.91
C GLY A 124 -3.55 -15.39 8.26
N ASP A 125 -2.73 -14.84 9.16
CA ASP A 125 -2.89 -15.16 10.58
C ASP A 125 -4.28 -14.67 10.93
N ARG A 126 -5.24 -15.60 10.90
CA ARG A 126 -6.50 -15.46 11.61
C ARG A 126 -6.07 -14.99 12.98
N MET A 127 -6.28 -13.71 13.27
CA MET A 127 -6.09 -13.18 14.59
C MET A 127 -6.91 -14.10 15.48
N LYS A 128 -6.25 -15.01 16.20
CA LYS A 128 -6.77 -15.41 17.49
C LYS A 128 -6.86 -14.07 18.19
N ARG A 129 -8.09 -13.53 18.23
CA ARG A 129 -8.46 -12.49 19.17
C ARG A 129 -8.05 -13.10 20.50
N ASN A 130 -6.83 -12.83 20.95
CA ASN A 130 -6.50 -13.01 22.34
C ASN A 130 -7.47 -12.06 23.02
N GLU A 131 -8.36 -12.62 23.83
CA GLU A 131 -9.06 -11.84 24.82
C GLU A 131 -7.96 -11.17 25.64
N ASP A 132 -7.76 -9.88 25.41
CA ASP A 132 -7.05 -9.03 26.35
C ASP A 132 -7.93 -9.02 27.61
N GLY A 133 -7.65 -9.98 28.50
CA GLY A 133 -8.12 -9.99 29.86
C GLY A 133 -7.58 -8.75 30.56
N PHE A 134 -8.36 -7.67 30.48
CA PHE A 134 -8.18 -6.50 31.32
C PHE A 134 -8.62 -6.87 32.74
N ASN A 135 -7.70 -7.45 33.52
CA ASN A 135 -7.87 -7.50 34.97
C ASN A 135 -7.18 -6.27 35.57
N THR A 136 -7.98 -5.25 35.79
CA THR A 136 -7.72 -4.25 36.82
C THR A 136 -8.11 -4.85 38.16
N THR A 137 -7.18 -4.90 39.11
CA THR A 137 -7.41 -4.63 40.55
C THR A 137 -6.11 -4.78 41.35
N GLU A 138 -5.71 -3.65 41.95
CA GLU A 138 -5.25 -3.46 43.34
C GLU A 138 -3.99 -4.15 43.89
N GLU A 139 -2.97 -3.31 44.12
CA GLU A 139 -2.30 -3.08 45.41
C GLU A 139 -2.36 -4.17 46.50
N ALA A 140 -1.20 -4.74 46.86
CA ALA A 140 -0.39 -4.28 48.00
C ALA A 140 0.43 -5.41 48.65
N ILE A 141 1.42 -4.97 49.45
CA ILE A 141 1.97 -5.59 50.67
C ILE A 141 3.36 -6.26 50.57
N THR A 142 4.34 -5.41 50.92
CA THR A 142 5.50 -5.60 51.84
C THR A 142 6.79 -6.29 51.38
N SER A 143 7.87 -5.52 51.44
CA SER A 143 9.17 -5.98 51.96
C SER A 143 9.80 -4.85 52.78
N THR A 144 9.69 -4.97 54.10
CA THR A 144 10.30 -4.10 55.12
C THR A 144 11.63 -4.75 55.54
N THR A 145 12.78 -4.10 55.45
CA THR A 145 13.49 -3.36 56.51
C THR A 145 14.96 -3.24 56.04
N LEU A 146 15.75 -2.19 56.28
CA LEU A 146 16.22 -1.72 57.58
C LEU A 146 16.79 -0.28 57.49
N HIS A 147 16.56 0.43 58.60
CA HIS A 147 16.85 1.81 58.98
C HIS A 147 18.20 2.44 58.62
N SER A 148 18.16 3.75 58.31
CA SER A 148 19.22 4.72 58.58
C SER A 148 18.78 5.68 59.70
N LEU A 149 19.73 5.99 60.61
CA LEU A 149 19.63 6.93 61.73
C LEU A 149 19.13 8.31 61.31
N VAL A 150 18.37 9.01 62.18
CA VAL A 150 18.54 10.42 62.58
C VAL A 150 17.57 10.73 63.74
N LEU A 151 18.15 11.29 64.83
CA LEU A 151 17.58 11.96 66.03
C LEU A 151 16.89 11.12 67.11
#